data_AF-A0NW99-F1
#
_entry.id   AF-A0NW99-F1
#
_cell.length_a   1.000
_cell.length_b   1.000
_cell.length_c   1.000
_cell.angle_alpha   90.00
_cell.angle_beta   90.00
_cell.angle_gamma   90.00
#
_symmetry.space_group_name_H-M   'P 1'
#
loop_
_entity.id
_entity.type
_entity.pdbx_description
1 polymer ?
#
loop_
_entity_poly.entity_id
_entity_poly.type
_entity_poly.pdbx_seq_one_letter_code
_entity_poly.pdbx_strand_id
1 'polypeptide(L)'
;MQRVKRRLAAVMCADVAQYSKLMERDEDGTLDRLKAYRLVMSALTERHNGRIVNTWGDAVIIEFASVMEAVQCAVDIQNELSVRNADLPDMNRMEFRIGINLGDIMVEGEDIYGDGVNVAARLQELAPRGGIMLSQSVYDQVKSKMALGFDPLGPQHVKNVTEPVETYSVRIGGRNSPADTSASQKTHHTGTPRQDGIPRPEWERDTQAVASGFEQARRWLRAQPKRVRGCVFMISLFFLLNLLTSGLSTLWFVWPSLPFAAMLFWHLLVGRQEKRLGRPTGTGD
;
A
#
# COMPACT_ATOMS: atom_id res chain seq x y z
N MET A 1 -25.79 17.05 -8.20
CA MET A 1 -25.11 16.34 -7.10
C MET A 1 -25.42 14.86 -7.24
N GLN A 2 -24.42 14.02 -7.51
CA GLN A 2 -24.62 12.57 -7.41
C GLN A 2 -24.96 12.23 -5.97
N ARG A 3 -25.98 11.38 -5.77
CA ARG A 3 -26.46 11.03 -4.44
C ARG A 3 -25.51 9.98 -3.85
N VAL A 4 -24.77 10.34 -2.82
CA VAL A 4 -23.95 9.39 -2.05
C VAL A 4 -24.86 8.29 -1.51
N LYS A 5 -24.65 7.04 -1.94
CA LYS A 5 -25.44 5.89 -1.51
C LYS A 5 -24.64 5.09 -0.50
N ARG A 6 -25.23 4.81 0.67
CA ARG A 6 -24.65 3.91 1.67
C ARG A 6 -25.18 2.50 1.48
N ARG A 7 -24.30 1.51 1.61
CA ARG A 7 -24.66 0.09 1.69
C ARG A 7 -23.56 -0.72 2.37
N LEU A 8 -23.94 -1.89 2.87
CA LEU A 8 -23.00 -2.92 3.30
C LEU A 8 -22.39 -3.62 2.08
N ALA A 9 -21.07 -3.81 2.08
CA ALA A 9 -20.37 -4.55 1.04
C ALA A 9 -19.12 -5.26 1.59
N ALA A 10 -18.69 -6.32 0.92
CA ALA A 10 -17.38 -6.91 1.15
C ALA A 10 -16.34 -6.14 0.32
N VAL A 11 -15.31 -5.63 0.98
CA VAL A 11 -14.23 -4.87 0.36
C VAL A 11 -12.94 -5.68 0.50
N MET A 12 -12.27 -5.88 -0.62
CA MET A 12 -10.95 -6.49 -0.71
C MET A 12 -9.93 -5.42 -1.13
N CYS A 13 -8.86 -5.29 -0.37
CA CYS A 13 -7.68 -4.52 -0.75
C CYS A 13 -6.53 -5.49 -1.02
N ALA A 14 -5.84 -5.32 -2.14
CA ALA A 14 -4.67 -6.09 -2.52
C ALA A 14 -3.51 -5.17 -2.88
N ASP A 15 -2.30 -5.48 -2.45
CA ASP A 15 -1.11 -4.65 -2.68
C ASP A 15 0.17 -5.51 -2.77
N VAL A 16 1.18 -5.03 -3.49
CA VAL A 16 2.43 -5.80 -3.70
C VAL A 16 3.33 -5.67 -2.48
N ALA A 17 3.76 -6.80 -1.93
CA ALA A 17 4.77 -6.80 -0.89
C ALA A 17 6.12 -6.31 -1.44
N GLN A 18 6.69 -5.28 -0.79
CA GLN A 18 8.01 -4.74 -1.13
C GLN A 18 8.15 -4.19 -2.55
N TYR A 19 7.09 -3.63 -3.12
CA TYR A 19 7.07 -3.08 -4.48
C TYR A 19 8.27 -2.17 -4.80
N SER A 20 8.63 -1.26 -3.90
CA SER A 20 9.77 -0.36 -4.10
C SER A 20 11.10 -1.08 -4.33
N LYS A 21 11.32 -2.24 -3.70
CA LYS A 21 12.54 -3.05 -3.89
C LYS A 21 12.55 -3.76 -5.24
N LEU A 22 11.38 -4.17 -5.73
CA LEU A 22 11.24 -4.76 -7.07
C LEU A 22 11.54 -3.71 -8.13
N MET A 23 10.98 -2.51 -7.97
CA MET A 23 11.23 -1.36 -8.86
C MET A 23 12.70 -0.96 -8.89
N GLU A 24 13.37 -0.85 -7.73
CA GLU A 24 14.80 -0.49 -7.67
C GLU A 24 15.70 -1.47 -8.46
N ARG A 25 15.33 -2.75 -8.49
CA ARG A 25 16.13 -3.79 -9.16
C ARG A 25 15.85 -3.86 -10.66
N ASP A 26 14.59 -3.82 -11.05
CA ASP A 26 14.14 -4.06 -12.42
C ASP A 26 12.79 -3.33 -12.64
N GLU A 27 12.87 -2.07 -13.06
CA GLU A 27 11.69 -1.23 -13.27
C GLU A 27 10.77 -1.81 -14.36
N ASP A 28 11.33 -2.12 -15.53
CA ASP A 28 10.56 -2.59 -16.69
C ASP A 28 9.92 -3.96 -16.42
N GLY A 29 10.70 -4.93 -15.93
CA GLY A 29 10.18 -6.26 -15.64
C GLY A 29 9.20 -6.28 -14.46
N THR A 30 9.33 -5.36 -13.50
CA THR A 30 8.33 -5.19 -12.42
C THR A 30 7.03 -4.62 -12.95
N LEU A 31 7.07 -3.60 -13.79
CA LEU A 31 5.87 -3.01 -14.39
C LEU A 31 5.14 -4.00 -15.29
N ASP A 32 5.85 -4.77 -16.11
CA ASP A 32 5.22 -5.75 -16.99
C ASP A 32 4.60 -6.92 -16.21
N ARG A 33 5.25 -7.37 -15.13
CA ARG A 33 4.68 -8.37 -14.22
C ARG A 33 3.44 -7.84 -13.50
N LEU A 34 3.47 -6.59 -13.03
CA LEU A 34 2.32 -5.95 -12.39
C LEU A 34 1.12 -5.87 -13.35
N LYS A 35 1.34 -5.48 -14.61
CA LYS A 35 0.29 -5.46 -15.64
C LYS A 35 -0.28 -6.86 -15.88
N ALA A 36 0.58 -7.87 -16.04
CA ALA A 36 0.13 -9.25 -16.23
C ALA A 36 -0.71 -9.76 -15.05
N TYR A 37 -0.29 -9.46 -13.82
CA TYR A 37 -1.01 -9.89 -12.61
C TYR A 37 -2.32 -9.12 -12.44
N ARG A 38 -2.39 -7.85 -12.84
CA ARG A 38 -3.64 -7.09 -12.88
C ARG A 38 -4.67 -7.67 -13.85
N LEU A 39 -4.24 -8.14 -15.01
CA LEU A 39 -5.14 -8.81 -15.96
C LEU A 39 -5.74 -10.08 -15.37
N VAL A 40 -4.92 -10.87 -14.67
CA VAL A 40 -5.37 -12.06 -13.93
C VAL A 40 -6.36 -11.71 -12.84
N MET A 41 -6.02 -10.72 -12.01
CA MET A 41 -6.91 -10.25 -10.94
C MET A 41 -8.23 -9.74 -11.50
N SER A 42 -8.22 -9.01 -12.61
CA SER A 42 -9.44 -8.54 -13.27
C SER A 42 -10.33 -9.68 -13.75
N ALA A 43 -9.75 -10.69 -14.40
CA ALA A 43 -10.51 -11.85 -14.88
C ALA A 43 -11.11 -12.67 -13.71
N LEU A 44 -10.35 -12.87 -12.63
CA LEU A 44 -10.84 -13.56 -11.44
C LEU A 44 -11.90 -12.74 -10.70
N THR A 45 -11.72 -11.43 -10.63
CA THR A 45 -12.71 -10.52 -10.04
C THR A 45 -14.04 -10.61 -10.77
N GLU A 46 -14.03 -10.53 -12.09
CA GLU A 46 -15.24 -10.64 -12.91
C GLU A 46 -15.90 -12.01 -12.76
N ARG A 47 -15.12 -13.09 -12.74
CA ARG A 47 -15.62 -14.47 -12.51
C ARG A 47 -16.35 -14.63 -11.18
N HIS A 48 -15.96 -13.87 -10.17
CA HIS A 48 -16.54 -13.88 -8.82
C HIS A 48 -17.52 -12.71 -8.58
N ASN A 49 -18.09 -12.12 -9.63
CA ASN A 49 -19.05 -11.03 -9.54
C ASN A 49 -18.56 -9.81 -8.72
N GLY A 50 -17.25 -9.60 -8.67
CA GLY A 50 -16.64 -8.45 -8.05
C GLY A 50 -16.54 -7.26 -9.01
N ARG A 51 -16.40 -6.07 -8.47
CA ARG A 51 -16.13 -4.84 -9.21
C ARG A 51 -14.83 -4.23 -8.72
N ILE A 52 -13.86 -4.06 -9.62
CA ILE A 52 -12.67 -3.26 -9.35
C ILE A 52 -13.13 -1.80 -9.27
N VAL A 53 -12.96 -1.19 -8.11
CA VAL A 53 -13.37 0.20 -7.86
C VAL A 53 -12.24 1.14 -8.25
N ASN A 54 -11.05 0.88 -7.72
CA ASN A 54 -9.93 1.79 -7.91
C ASN A 54 -8.60 1.05 -7.84
N THR A 55 -7.61 1.57 -8.56
CA THR A 55 -6.23 1.10 -8.56
C THR A 55 -5.32 2.29 -8.32
N TRP A 56 -4.68 2.35 -7.15
CA TRP A 56 -3.73 3.40 -6.80
C TRP A 56 -2.33 2.81 -6.72
N GLY A 57 -1.42 3.25 -7.59
CA GLY A 57 -0.05 2.72 -7.60
C GLY A 57 -0.03 1.25 -8.00
N ASP A 58 0.36 0.37 -7.09
CA ASP A 58 0.33 -1.10 -7.16
C ASP A 58 -0.88 -1.73 -6.46
N ALA A 59 -1.56 -0.97 -5.60
CA ALA A 59 -2.75 -1.43 -4.87
C ALA A 59 -4.00 -1.52 -5.77
N VAL A 60 -4.89 -2.45 -5.41
CA VAL A 60 -6.18 -2.72 -6.07
C VAL A 60 -7.26 -2.83 -5.00
N ILE A 61 -8.37 -2.10 -5.19
CA ILE A 61 -9.55 -2.15 -4.34
C ILE A 61 -10.70 -2.77 -5.14
N ILE A 62 -11.30 -3.80 -4.56
CA ILE A 62 -12.36 -4.58 -5.19
C ILE A 62 -13.53 -4.67 -4.22
N GLU A 63 -14.74 -4.41 -4.71
CA GLU A 63 -15.96 -4.65 -3.95
C GLU A 63 -16.69 -5.91 -4.43
N PHE A 64 -17.37 -6.57 -3.50
CA PHE A 64 -18.23 -7.72 -3.75
C PHE A 64 -19.55 -7.55 -3.00
N ALA A 65 -20.64 -8.01 -3.62
CA ALA A 65 -21.93 -8.13 -2.94
C ALA A 65 -21.97 -9.31 -1.96
N SER A 66 -21.15 -10.35 -2.20
CA SER A 66 -21.05 -11.55 -1.38
C SER A 66 -19.68 -11.68 -0.71
N VAL A 67 -19.68 -11.95 0.59
CA VAL A 67 -18.45 -12.25 1.35
C VAL A 67 -17.80 -13.54 0.86
N MET A 68 -18.60 -14.55 0.50
CA MET A 68 -18.07 -15.83 0.03
C MET A 68 -17.35 -15.68 -1.32
N GLU A 69 -17.91 -14.85 -2.22
CA GLU A 69 -17.27 -14.53 -3.50
C GLU A 69 -15.96 -13.76 -3.29
N ALA A 70 -15.93 -12.80 -2.37
CA ALA A 70 -14.70 -12.08 -2.03
C ALA A 70 -13.60 -13.04 -1.54
N VAL A 71 -13.92 -13.93 -0.59
CA VAL A 71 -12.94 -14.87 -0.04
C VAL A 71 -12.49 -15.89 -1.10
N GLN A 72 -13.40 -16.43 -1.91
CA GLN A 72 -13.03 -17.36 -2.97
C GLN A 72 -12.17 -16.69 -4.04
N CYS A 73 -12.51 -15.45 -4.42
CA CYS A 73 -11.71 -14.67 -5.36
C CYS A 73 -10.29 -14.44 -4.84
N ALA A 74 -10.13 -14.07 -3.56
CA ALA A 74 -8.81 -13.88 -2.97
C ALA A 74 -7.98 -15.17 -2.97
N VAL A 75 -8.59 -16.32 -2.65
CA VAL A 75 -7.93 -17.63 -2.67
C VAL A 75 -7.49 -17.99 -4.10
N ASP A 76 -8.37 -17.80 -5.09
CA ASP A 76 -8.06 -18.06 -6.49
C ASP A 76 -6.93 -17.15 -6.98
N ILE A 77 -6.94 -15.86 -6.62
CA ILE A 77 -5.86 -14.91 -6.93
C ILE A 77 -4.54 -15.40 -6.34
N GLN A 78 -4.48 -15.72 -5.05
CA GLN A 78 -3.24 -16.16 -4.42
C GLN A 78 -2.71 -17.48 -4.99
N ASN A 79 -3.60 -18.40 -5.37
CA ASN A 79 -3.21 -19.65 -6.01
C ASN A 79 -2.62 -19.41 -7.41
N GLU A 80 -3.30 -18.65 -8.24
CA GLU A 80 -2.86 -18.35 -9.62
C GLU A 80 -1.55 -17.55 -9.63
N LEU A 81 -1.43 -16.53 -8.77
CA LEU A 81 -0.20 -15.76 -8.67
C LEU A 81 0.96 -16.59 -8.13
N SER A 82 0.69 -17.54 -7.23
CA SER A 82 1.72 -18.45 -6.77
C SER A 82 2.23 -19.39 -7.86
N VAL A 83 1.36 -19.88 -8.74
CA VAL A 83 1.78 -20.71 -9.88
C VAL A 83 2.71 -19.89 -10.78
N ARG A 84 2.34 -18.65 -11.09
CA ARG A 84 3.16 -17.75 -11.93
C ARG A 84 4.47 -17.33 -11.28
N ASN A 85 4.50 -17.21 -9.95
CA ASN A 85 5.71 -16.91 -9.18
C ASN A 85 6.65 -18.12 -9.06
N ALA A 86 6.16 -19.35 -9.23
CA ALA A 86 6.98 -20.57 -9.11
C ALA A 86 8.09 -20.63 -10.16
N ASP A 87 7.81 -20.12 -11.37
CA ASP A 87 8.76 -20.07 -12.49
C ASP A 87 9.77 -18.91 -12.39
N LEU A 88 9.64 -18.05 -11.37
CA LEU A 88 10.49 -16.89 -11.17
C LEU A 88 11.54 -17.14 -10.05
N PRO A 89 12.75 -16.58 -10.19
CA PRO A 89 13.68 -16.49 -9.07
C PRO A 89 13.04 -15.79 -7.88
N ASP A 90 13.35 -16.22 -6.64
CA ASP A 90 12.76 -15.70 -5.41
C ASP A 90 12.74 -14.16 -5.35
N MET A 91 13.85 -13.55 -5.77
CA MET A 91 14.01 -12.10 -5.78
C MET A 91 12.98 -11.42 -6.72
N ASN A 92 12.58 -12.06 -7.81
CA ASN A 92 11.66 -11.55 -8.83
C ASN A 92 10.20 -11.88 -8.57
N ARG A 93 9.90 -12.67 -7.52
CA ARG A 93 8.52 -13.00 -7.16
C ARG A 93 7.78 -11.74 -6.71
N MET A 94 6.57 -11.58 -7.25
CA MET A 94 5.67 -10.50 -6.88
C MET A 94 4.53 -11.08 -6.07
N GLU A 95 4.66 -10.98 -4.75
CA GLU A 95 3.69 -11.53 -3.81
C GLU A 95 2.71 -10.45 -3.39
N PHE A 96 1.42 -10.71 -3.56
CA PHE A 96 0.38 -9.80 -3.10
C PHE A 96 -0.02 -10.11 -1.66
N ARG A 97 -0.30 -9.06 -0.90
CA ARG A 97 -0.98 -9.12 0.40
C ARG A 97 -2.44 -8.78 0.17
N ILE A 98 -3.36 -9.52 0.78
CA ILE A 98 -4.79 -9.28 0.63
C ILE A 98 -5.44 -9.09 2.00
N GLY A 99 -6.30 -8.07 2.12
CA GLY A 99 -7.16 -7.82 3.27
C GLY A 99 -8.62 -7.75 2.85
N ILE A 100 -9.51 -8.42 3.58
CA ILE A 100 -10.95 -8.46 3.29
C ILE A 100 -11.75 -8.04 4.52
N ASN A 101 -12.65 -7.09 4.34
CA ASN A 101 -13.58 -6.64 5.37
C ASN A 101 -15.02 -6.59 4.85
N LEU A 102 -15.99 -6.86 5.72
CA LEU A 102 -17.40 -6.59 5.49
C LEU A 102 -17.77 -5.36 6.32
N GLY A 103 -18.21 -4.28 5.66
CA GLY A 103 -18.54 -3.04 6.34
C GLY A 103 -19.35 -2.07 5.48
N ASP A 104 -19.84 -1.01 6.12
CA ASP A 104 -20.58 0.05 5.44
C ASP A 104 -19.63 0.89 4.57
N ILE A 105 -20.05 1.08 3.32
CA ILE A 105 -19.36 1.92 2.35
C ILE A 105 -20.29 3.00 1.80
N MET A 106 -19.69 4.13 1.43
CA MET A 106 -20.31 5.22 0.69
C MET A 106 -19.87 5.11 -0.78
N VAL A 107 -20.83 4.98 -1.69
CA VAL A 107 -20.60 4.91 -3.13
C VAL A 107 -20.84 6.29 -3.74
N GLU A 108 -19.85 6.79 -4.46
CA GLU A 108 -19.93 8.03 -5.24
C GLU A 108 -19.38 7.78 -6.65
N GLY A 109 -20.30 7.66 -7.63
CA GLY A 109 -19.94 7.23 -8.98
C GLY A 109 -19.41 5.79 -8.97
N GLU A 110 -18.18 5.61 -9.45
CA GLU A 110 -17.47 4.33 -9.45
C GLU A 110 -16.59 4.13 -8.20
N ASP A 111 -16.37 5.17 -7.40
CA ASP A 111 -15.54 5.12 -6.20
C ASP A 111 -16.31 4.69 -4.94
N ILE A 112 -15.56 4.14 -3.97
CA ILE A 112 -16.07 3.77 -2.64
C ILE A 112 -15.22 4.40 -1.53
N TYR A 113 -15.89 4.82 -0.47
CA TYR A 113 -15.28 5.48 0.68
C TYR A 113 -15.89 4.97 1.99
N GLY A 114 -15.19 5.22 3.10
CA GLY A 114 -15.67 4.96 4.45
C GLY A 114 -14.82 3.96 5.22
N ASP A 115 -15.20 3.74 6.47
CA ASP A 115 -14.40 2.93 7.41
C ASP A 115 -14.26 1.48 6.95
N GLY A 116 -15.26 0.94 6.25
CA GLY A 116 -15.20 -0.38 5.65
C GLY A 116 -13.97 -0.59 4.74
N VAL A 117 -13.62 0.44 3.96
CA VAL A 117 -12.46 0.46 3.06
C VAL A 117 -11.15 0.62 3.85
N ASN A 118 -11.13 1.51 4.84
CA ASN A 118 -9.96 1.75 5.70
C ASN A 118 -9.55 0.48 6.47
N VAL A 119 -10.53 -0.28 6.98
CA VAL A 119 -10.28 -1.56 7.65
C VAL A 119 -9.71 -2.58 6.66
N ALA A 120 -10.29 -2.72 5.47
CA ALA A 120 -9.77 -3.65 4.46
C ALA A 120 -8.31 -3.34 4.07
N ALA A 121 -7.98 -2.05 3.89
CA ALA A 121 -6.63 -1.61 3.62
C ALA A 121 -5.67 -1.93 4.78
N ARG A 122 -6.08 -1.70 6.03
CA ARG A 122 -5.25 -2.06 7.19
C ARG A 122 -5.05 -3.57 7.32
N LEU A 123 -6.07 -4.38 7.06
CA LEU A 123 -5.92 -5.84 7.05
C LEU A 123 -4.92 -6.29 5.98
N GLN A 124 -4.94 -5.65 4.81
CA GLN A 124 -3.97 -5.92 3.76
C GLN A 124 -2.53 -5.59 4.21
N GLU A 125 -2.32 -4.45 4.88
CA GLU A 125 -1.00 -4.08 5.39
C GLU A 125 -0.43 -5.13 6.37
N LEU A 126 -1.30 -5.71 7.19
CA LEU A 126 -0.99 -6.72 8.20
C LEU A 126 -0.85 -8.14 7.62
N ALA A 127 -1.32 -8.38 6.40
CA ALA A 127 -1.28 -9.71 5.81
C ALA A 127 0.16 -10.16 5.54
N PRO A 128 0.48 -11.44 5.78
CA PRO A 128 1.76 -12.01 5.35
C PRO A 128 1.85 -11.96 3.82
N ARG A 129 3.07 -12.03 3.29
CA ARG A 129 3.27 -12.05 1.84
C ARG A 129 2.61 -13.29 1.22
N GLY A 130 1.85 -13.10 0.15
CA GLY A 130 1.05 -14.17 -0.43
C GLY A 130 -0.13 -14.61 0.45
N GLY A 131 -0.43 -13.87 1.52
CA GLY A 131 -1.47 -14.18 2.49
C GLY A 131 -2.77 -13.41 2.29
N ILE A 132 -3.80 -13.87 2.98
CA ILE A 132 -5.12 -13.25 3.04
C ILE A 132 -5.48 -13.03 4.51
N MET A 133 -5.84 -11.79 4.86
CA MET A 133 -6.34 -11.39 6.16
C MET A 133 -7.82 -11.06 6.10
N LEU A 134 -8.58 -11.51 7.08
CA LEU A 134 -10.01 -11.30 7.21
C LEU A 134 -10.32 -10.55 8.50
N SER A 135 -11.29 -9.64 8.46
CA SER A 135 -11.95 -9.17 9.68
C SER A 135 -12.83 -10.27 10.28
N GLN A 136 -13.18 -10.12 11.55
CA GLN A 136 -14.15 -10.98 12.22
C GLN A 136 -15.49 -11.08 11.48
N SER A 137 -16.00 -9.95 10.96
CA SER A 137 -17.29 -9.94 10.24
C SER A 137 -17.26 -10.80 8.98
N VAL A 138 -16.11 -10.89 8.30
CA VAL A 138 -15.90 -11.79 7.16
C VAL A 138 -15.74 -13.23 7.63
N TYR A 139 -14.89 -13.47 8.62
CA TYR A 139 -14.65 -14.80 9.19
C TYR A 139 -15.95 -15.47 9.66
N ASP A 140 -16.80 -14.75 10.38
CA ASP A 140 -18.06 -15.26 10.91
C ASP A 140 -19.02 -15.72 9.80
N GLN A 141 -18.93 -15.14 8.60
CA GLN A 141 -19.76 -15.51 7.46
C GLN A 141 -19.26 -16.76 6.72
N VAL A 142 -17.96 -17.07 6.78
CA VAL A 142 -17.31 -18.11 5.96
C VAL A 142 -16.82 -19.33 6.73
N LYS A 143 -16.56 -19.22 8.05
CA LYS A 143 -15.93 -20.26 8.87
C LYS A 143 -16.59 -21.64 8.83
N SER A 144 -17.90 -21.70 8.60
CA SER A 144 -18.68 -22.95 8.52
C SER A 144 -19.12 -23.31 7.10
N LYS A 145 -18.89 -22.42 6.12
CA LYS A 145 -19.41 -22.56 4.75
C LYS A 145 -18.33 -22.88 3.73
N MET A 146 -17.06 -22.65 4.07
CA MET A 146 -15.92 -22.89 3.18
C MET A 146 -14.98 -23.92 3.80
N ALA A 147 -14.46 -24.83 2.97
CA ALA A 147 -13.45 -25.81 3.37
C ALA A 147 -12.04 -25.18 3.40
N LEU A 148 -11.90 -24.12 4.19
CA LEU A 148 -10.65 -23.36 4.36
C LEU A 148 -10.21 -23.41 5.84
N GLY A 149 -8.90 -23.43 6.07
CA GLY A 149 -8.35 -23.24 7.41
C GLY A 149 -8.21 -21.77 7.75
N PHE A 150 -8.40 -21.42 9.02
CA PHE A 150 -8.22 -20.05 9.52
C PHE A 150 -7.37 -20.04 10.78
N ASP A 151 -6.43 -19.10 10.85
CA ASP A 151 -5.56 -18.90 12.01
C ASP A 151 -5.89 -17.55 12.66
N PRO A 152 -6.32 -17.52 13.94
CA PRO A 152 -6.62 -16.27 14.63
C PRO A 152 -5.34 -15.49 14.92
N LEU A 153 -5.36 -14.18 14.68
CA LEU A 153 -4.25 -13.26 14.93
C LEU A 153 -4.59 -12.20 15.99
N GLY A 154 -5.80 -12.27 16.53
CA GLY A 154 -6.27 -11.42 17.63
C GLY A 154 -6.66 -10.00 17.18
N PRO A 155 -6.90 -9.12 18.16
CA PRO A 155 -7.40 -7.77 17.93
C PRO A 155 -6.31 -6.86 17.35
N GLN A 156 -6.66 -6.16 16.28
CA GLN A 156 -5.80 -5.20 15.59
C GLN A 156 -6.42 -3.81 15.63
N HIS A 157 -5.61 -2.82 15.98
CA HIS A 157 -6.05 -1.42 16.00
C HIS A 157 -5.94 -0.83 14.58
N VAL A 158 -7.08 -0.35 14.08
CA VAL A 158 -7.15 0.37 12.81
C VAL A 158 -7.27 1.86 13.11
N LYS A 159 -6.52 2.69 12.39
CA LYS A 159 -6.61 4.15 12.52
C LYS A 159 -8.06 4.58 12.25
N ASN A 160 -8.61 5.40 13.15
CA ASN A 160 -9.98 5.93 13.10
C ASN A 160 -11.11 4.90 13.40
N VAL A 161 -10.78 3.71 13.91
CA VAL A 161 -11.78 2.77 14.44
C VAL A 161 -11.63 2.69 15.95
N THR A 162 -12.72 2.93 16.69
CA THR A 162 -12.70 3.01 18.15
C THR A 162 -12.48 1.65 18.80
N GLU A 163 -13.07 0.59 18.23
CA GLU A 163 -12.94 -0.77 18.73
C GLU A 163 -11.90 -1.56 17.93
N PRO A 164 -11.04 -2.37 18.58
CA PRO A 164 -10.13 -3.25 17.87
C PRO A 164 -10.88 -4.24 16.99
N VAL A 165 -10.34 -4.50 15.78
CA VAL A 165 -10.91 -5.48 14.87
C VAL A 165 -10.21 -6.81 15.09
N GLU A 166 -10.94 -7.84 15.51
CA GLU A 166 -10.41 -9.20 15.56
C GLU A 166 -10.09 -9.71 14.15
N THR A 167 -8.93 -10.34 13.99
CA THR A 167 -8.39 -10.69 12.67
C THR A 167 -8.00 -12.16 12.54
N TYR A 168 -8.12 -12.66 11.31
CA TYR A 168 -7.90 -14.06 10.96
C TYR A 168 -7.09 -14.15 9.67
N SER A 169 -6.10 -15.03 9.59
CA SER A 169 -5.44 -15.36 8.32
C SER A 169 -6.06 -16.60 7.69
N VAL A 170 -6.19 -16.62 6.36
CA VAL A 170 -6.65 -17.80 5.62
C VAL A 170 -5.46 -18.70 5.31
N ARG A 171 -5.52 -19.95 5.74
CA ARG A 171 -4.47 -20.94 5.47
C ARG A 171 -4.56 -21.44 4.03
N ILE A 172 -3.66 -20.95 3.20
CA ILE A 172 -3.45 -21.43 1.82
C ILE A 172 -2.34 -22.48 1.86
N GLY A 173 -2.57 -23.64 1.22
CA GLY A 173 -1.75 -24.85 1.33
C GLY A 173 -0.25 -24.61 1.59
N GLY A 174 0.17 -24.84 2.84
CA GLY A 174 1.58 -24.86 3.27
C GLY A 174 2.28 -23.52 3.50
N ARG A 175 1.65 -22.35 3.28
CA ARG A 175 2.37 -21.06 3.23
C ARG A 175 2.21 -20.14 4.44
N ASN A 176 1.27 -20.45 5.35
CA ASN A 176 1.04 -19.68 6.58
C ASN A 176 1.58 -20.36 7.85
N SER A 177 2.37 -21.43 7.75
CA SER A 177 3.02 -21.97 8.94
C SER A 177 4.00 -20.92 9.51
N PRO A 178 3.91 -20.56 10.80
CA PRO A 178 4.96 -19.78 11.44
C PRO A 178 6.28 -20.53 11.23
N ALA A 179 7.31 -19.85 10.74
CA ALA A 179 8.64 -20.44 10.67
C ALA A 179 9.02 -20.98 12.06
N ASP A 180 9.40 -22.26 12.12
CA ASP A 180 9.81 -22.99 13.32
C ASP A 180 10.76 -22.16 14.20
N THR A 181 10.21 -21.55 15.24
CA THR A 181 10.99 -21.01 16.36
C THR A 181 11.20 -22.15 17.35
N SER A 182 12.03 -23.13 16.97
CA SER A 182 12.28 -24.31 17.79
C SER A 182 13.69 -24.87 17.62
N ALA A 183 14.71 -24.01 17.73
CA ALA A 183 16.08 -24.50 18.02
C ALA A 183 17.02 -23.39 18.54
N SER A 184 16.90 -23.03 19.83
CA SER A 184 18.06 -22.75 20.70
C SER A 184 17.59 -22.38 22.11
N GLN A 185 17.33 -23.41 22.91
CA GLN A 185 17.45 -23.27 24.36
C GLN A 185 18.19 -24.49 24.90
N LYS A 186 19.51 -24.35 25.05
CA LYS A 186 20.27 -25.03 26.09
C LYS A 186 21.25 -24.05 26.75
N THR A 187 20.93 -23.81 28.03
CA THR A 187 21.81 -23.71 29.21
C THR A 187 22.80 -22.54 29.35
N HIS A 188 22.53 -21.62 30.28
CA HIS A 188 23.23 -21.57 31.59
C HIS A 188 22.57 -20.60 32.59
N HIS A 189 22.48 -21.04 33.85
CA HIS A 189 22.06 -20.27 35.03
C HIS A 189 23.07 -19.17 35.41
N THR A 190 22.59 -18.02 35.93
CA THR A 190 22.75 -17.52 37.34
C THR A 190 22.56 -16.00 37.43
N GLY A 191 21.72 -15.51 38.37
CA GLY A 191 21.82 -14.15 38.95
C GLY A 191 20.58 -13.23 38.83
N THR A 192 19.96 -12.89 39.96
CA THR A 192 18.89 -11.88 40.15
C THR A 192 19.49 -10.57 40.72
N PRO A 193 18.78 -9.43 40.81
CA PRO A 193 18.47 -8.44 39.77
C PRO A 193 19.10 -7.05 40.04
N ARG A 194 19.20 -6.19 39.00
CA ARG A 194 19.30 -4.73 39.18
C ARG A 194 18.62 -3.99 38.02
N GLN A 195 17.71 -3.08 38.37
CA GLN A 195 17.00 -2.16 37.48
C GLN A 195 17.97 -1.26 36.72
N ASP A 196 17.69 -0.95 35.45
CA ASP A 196 17.89 0.37 34.83
C ASP A 196 17.24 0.43 33.43
N GLY A 197 16.43 1.47 33.19
CA GLY A 197 16.02 1.96 31.86
C GLY A 197 14.81 1.30 31.19
N ILE A 198 13.62 1.91 31.34
CA ILE A 198 12.46 1.64 30.47
C ILE A 198 12.82 2.08 29.03
N PRO A 199 12.76 1.21 28.01
CA PRO A 199 12.94 1.62 26.62
C PRO A 199 11.74 2.48 26.17
N ARG A 200 12.01 3.61 25.50
CA ARG A 200 10.96 4.43 24.89
C ARG A 200 10.17 3.64 23.84
N PRO A 201 8.84 3.79 23.77
CA PRO A 201 7.99 3.02 22.87
C PRO A 201 8.20 3.40 21.39
N GLU A 202 8.13 2.38 20.54
CA GLU A 202 8.51 2.37 19.12
C GLU A 202 7.77 3.39 18.23
N TRP A 203 6.58 3.84 18.62
CA TRP A 203 5.78 4.82 17.86
C TRP A 203 6.36 6.25 17.87
N GLU A 204 7.24 6.58 18.83
CA GLU A 204 8.01 7.85 18.81
C GLU A 204 9.05 7.87 17.68
N ARG A 205 9.49 6.71 17.15
CA ARG A 205 10.40 6.62 16.00
C ARG A 205 9.69 6.86 14.67
N ASP A 206 8.46 6.38 14.51
CA ASP A 206 7.69 6.52 13.27
C ASP A 206 7.13 7.94 13.07
N THR A 207 6.73 8.59 14.16
CA THR A 207 6.37 10.02 14.14
C THR A 207 7.57 10.91 13.84
N GLN A 208 8.76 10.55 14.33
CA GLN A 208 10.01 11.22 13.95
C GLN A 208 10.38 10.98 12.47
N ALA A 209 10.11 9.80 11.90
CA ALA A 209 10.39 9.52 10.49
C ALA A 209 9.51 10.37 9.54
N VAL A 210 8.20 10.48 9.79
CA VAL A 210 7.29 11.32 8.98
C VAL A 210 7.57 12.82 9.19
N ALA A 211 7.84 13.23 10.44
CA ALA A 211 8.28 14.60 10.74
C ALA A 211 9.62 14.91 10.06
N SER A 212 10.54 13.94 10.00
CA SER A 212 11.84 14.09 9.33
C SER A 212 11.69 14.24 7.81
N GLY A 213 10.74 13.54 7.17
CA GLY A 213 10.45 13.68 5.74
C GLY A 213 9.88 15.06 5.40
N PHE A 214 8.96 15.56 6.21
CA PHE A 214 8.43 16.92 6.07
C PHE A 214 9.50 18.00 6.34
N GLU A 215 10.35 17.80 7.34
CA GLU A 215 11.52 18.64 7.65
C GLU A 215 12.57 18.62 6.54
N GLN A 216 12.80 17.46 5.91
CA GLN A 216 13.78 17.28 4.83
C GLN A 216 13.29 17.91 3.52
N ALA A 217 12.00 17.77 3.20
CA ALA A 217 11.35 18.49 2.10
C ALA A 217 11.38 20.02 2.35
N ARG A 218 11.12 20.47 3.59
CA ARG A 218 11.15 21.89 3.97
C ARG A 218 12.56 22.49 3.94
N ARG A 219 13.59 21.73 4.34
CA ARG A 219 15.02 22.12 4.24
C ARG A 219 15.47 22.20 2.78
N TRP A 220 15.12 21.21 1.97
CA TRP A 220 15.37 21.22 0.53
C TRP A 220 14.73 22.45 -0.13
N LEU A 221 13.48 22.77 0.19
CA LEU A 221 12.77 23.91 -0.37
C LEU A 221 13.42 25.26 -0.02
N ARG A 222 14.00 25.41 1.18
CA ARG A 222 14.72 26.63 1.59
C ARG A 222 16.07 26.80 0.88
N ALA A 223 16.71 25.71 0.50
CA ALA A 223 18.00 25.70 -0.20
C ALA A 223 17.88 26.00 -1.71
N GLN A 224 16.66 26.06 -2.26
CA GLN A 224 16.43 26.33 -3.68
C GLN A 224 16.37 27.84 -4.00
N PRO A 225 16.80 28.26 -5.19
CA PRO A 225 16.74 29.66 -5.62
C PRO A 225 15.31 30.21 -5.65
N LYS A 226 15.15 31.53 -5.46
CA LYS A 226 13.83 32.21 -5.30
C LYS A 226 12.81 31.84 -6.40
N ARG A 227 13.28 31.60 -7.63
CA ARG A 227 12.44 31.20 -8.77
C ARG A 227 11.84 29.79 -8.62
N VAL A 228 12.61 28.84 -8.10
CA VAL A 228 12.17 27.45 -7.85
C VAL A 228 11.19 27.40 -6.67
N ARG A 229 11.47 28.18 -5.62
CA ARG A 229 10.54 28.35 -4.50
C ARG A 229 9.19 28.91 -4.94
N GLY A 230 9.19 29.89 -5.85
CA GLY A 230 7.97 30.45 -6.45
C GLY A 230 7.17 29.39 -7.21
N CYS A 231 7.82 28.56 -8.03
CA CYS A 231 7.16 27.50 -8.79
C CYS A 231 6.52 26.44 -7.90
N VAL A 232 7.25 25.95 -6.88
CA VAL A 232 6.71 24.94 -5.94
C VAL A 232 5.55 25.51 -5.14
N PHE A 233 5.66 26.75 -4.65
CA PHE A 233 4.56 27.40 -3.95
C PHE A 233 3.31 27.52 -4.84
N MET A 234 3.49 27.88 -6.10
CA MET A 234 2.37 28.12 -7.00
C MET A 234 1.71 26.81 -7.48
N ILE A 235 2.49 25.73 -7.67
CA ILE A 235 1.96 24.37 -7.90
C ILE A 235 1.16 23.90 -6.68
N SER A 236 1.71 24.07 -5.47
CA SER A 236 0.99 23.74 -4.23
C SER A 236 -0.26 24.60 -4.04
N LEU A 237 -0.23 25.87 -4.43
CA LEU A 237 -1.38 26.79 -4.37
C LEU A 237 -2.49 26.34 -5.32
N PHE A 238 -2.17 25.98 -6.56
CA PHE A 238 -3.19 25.48 -7.50
C PHE A 238 -3.71 24.10 -7.14
N PHE A 239 -2.89 23.24 -6.54
CA PHE A 239 -3.35 21.98 -5.95
C PHE A 239 -4.33 22.22 -4.80
N LEU A 240 -4.02 23.13 -3.88
CA LEU A 240 -4.93 23.52 -2.79
C LEU A 240 -6.20 24.19 -3.31
N LEU A 241 -6.08 25.05 -4.33
CA LEU A 241 -7.21 25.73 -4.94
C LEU A 241 -8.14 24.73 -5.63
N ASN A 242 -7.58 23.75 -6.34
CA ASN A 242 -8.32 22.66 -6.97
C ASN A 242 -9.04 21.78 -5.94
N LEU A 243 -8.37 21.46 -4.83
CA LEU A 243 -8.97 20.75 -3.70
C LEU A 243 -10.14 21.54 -3.07
N LEU A 244 -10.05 22.88 -3.02
CA LEU A 244 -11.04 23.75 -2.40
C LEU A 244 -12.23 24.07 -3.31
N THR A 245 -12.01 24.23 -4.62
CA THR A 245 -13.05 24.69 -5.58
C THR A 245 -13.73 23.57 -6.33
N SER A 246 -13.06 22.45 -6.57
CA SER A 246 -13.55 21.43 -7.49
C SER A 246 -13.47 20.01 -6.94
N GLY A 247 -12.79 19.80 -5.81
CA GLY A 247 -12.46 18.47 -5.32
C GLY A 247 -11.60 17.68 -6.32
N LEU A 248 -11.37 16.40 -6.06
CA LEU A 248 -10.54 15.54 -6.93
C LEU A 248 -11.22 15.16 -8.27
N SER A 249 -12.48 15.54 -8.47
CA SER A 249 -13.30 15.07 -9.61
C SER A 249 -13.09 15.86 -10.90
N THR A 250 -12.46 17.05 -10.85
CA THR A 250 -11.99 17.77 -12.05
C THR A 250 -10.59 18.33 -11.81
N LEU A 251 -9.57 17.61 -12.30
CA LEU A 251 -8.15 17.99 -12.22
C LEU A 251 -7.80 19.11 -13.21
N TRP A 252 -8.45 20.26 -13.09
CA TRP A 252 -8.16 21.41 -13.94
C TRP A 252 -6.83 22.08 -13.58
N PHE A 253 -6.26 21.82 -12.38
CA PHE A 253 -5.00 22.41 -11.91
C PHE A 253 -3.78 22.04 -12.77
N VAL A 254 -3.87 20.95 -13.53
CA VAL A 254 -2.80 20.50 -14.43
C VAL A 254 -2.49 21.58 -15.48
N TRP A 255 -3.51 22.16 -16.10
CA TRP A 255 -3.32 23.12 -17.19
C TRP A 255 -2.65 24.44 -16.76
N PRO A 256 -3.02 25.08 -15.64
CA PRO A 256 -2.32 26.25 -15.10
C PRO A 256 -0.93 25.94 -14.53
N SER A 257 -0.66 24.71 -14.08
CA SER A 257 0.61 24.34 -13.47
C SER A 257 1.68 23.89 -14.47
N LEU A 258 1.30 23.48 -15.68
CA LEU A 258 2.21 23.09 -16.77
C LEU A 258 3.37 24.08 -17.04
N PRO A 259 3.17 25.41 -17.18
CA PRO A 259 4.29 26.32 -17.43
C PRO A 259 5.28 26.39 -16.27
N PHE A 260 4.82 26.20 -15.03
CA PHE A 260 5.68 26.19 -13.83
C PHE A 260 6.37 24.84 -13.64
N ALA A 261 5.70 23.73 -13.97
CA ALA A 261 6.30 22.40 -14.00
C ALA A 261 7.38 22.30 -15.08
N ALA A 262 7.13 22.86 -16.28
CA ALA A 262 8.10 22.95 -17.36
C ALA A 262 9.30 23.82 -16.98
N MET A 263 9.08 24.94 -16.30
CA MET A 263 10.17 25.80 -15.79
C MET A 263 10.98 25.12 -14.68
N LEU A 264 10.33 24.37 -13.77
CA LEU A 264 10.99 23.57 -12.74
C LEU A 264 11.84 22.46 -13.36
N PHE A 265 11.27 21.76 -14.35
CA PHE A 265 11.93 20.69 -15.11
C PHE A 265 13.13 21.22 -15.89
N TRP A 266 12.98 22.37 -16.56
CA TRP A 266 14.07 23.06 -17.25
C TRP A 266 15.20 23.44 -16.30
N HIS A 267 14.89 23.98 -15.12
CA HIS A 267 15.90 24.38 -14.14
C HIS A 267 16.63 23.19 -13.51
N LEU A 268 15.96 22.04 -13.34
CA LEU A 268 16.56 20.79 -12.86
C LEU A 268 17.43 20.11 -13.92
N LEU A 269 17.06 20.22 -15.21
CA LEU A 269 17.84 19.71 -16.34
C LEU A 269 19.07 20.58 -16.66
N VAL A 270 18.91 21.91 -16.70
CA VAL A 270 20.02 22.84 -16.94
C VAL A 270 21.00 22.82 -15.77
N GLY A 271 20.52 22.69 -14.52
CA GLY A 271 21.38 22.49 -13.35
C GLY A 271 22.17 21.17 -13.34
N ARG A 272 21.78 20.16 -14.15
CA ARG A 272 22.57 18.93 -14.39
C ARG A 272 23.55 19.09 -15.54
N GLN A 273 23.25 19.91 -16.55
CA GLN A 273 24.12 20.16 -17.70
C GLN A 273 25.37 20.98 -17.32
N GLU A 274 25.24 22.00 -16.46
CA GLU A 274 26.39 22.77 -15.95
C GLU A 274 27.37 21.90 -15.13
N LYS A 275 26.87 20.89 -14.40
CA LYS A 275 27.71 19.91 -13.69
C LYS A 275 28.44 18.93 -14.62
N ARG A 276 28.00 18.76 -15.86
CA ARG A 276 28.68 17.91 -16.87
C ARG A 276 29.75 18.66 -17.67
N LEU A 277 29.70 19.99 -17.75
CA LEU A 277 30.68 20.81 -18.47
C LEU A 277 31.81 21.38 -17.58
N GLY A 278 31.75 21.17 -16.25
CA GLY A 278 32.75 21.66 -15.30
C GLY A 278 33.85 20.66 -14.93
N ARG A 279 34.38 19.86 -15.87
CA ARG A 279 35.62 19.09 -15.63
C ARG A 279 36.80 19.83 -16.28
N PRO A 280 37.71 20.44 -15.52
CA PRO A 280 38.84 21.16 -16.09
C PRO A 280 39.80 20.19 -16.78
N THR A 281 40.20 20.55 -18.00
CA THR A 281 41.37 20.01 -18.69
C THR A 281 42.61 20.29 -17.84
N GLY A 282 43.07 19.29 -17.11
CA GLY A 282 44.44 19.22 -16.60
C GLY A 282 45.32 18.56 -17.65
N THR A 283 46.14 19.36 -18.32
CA THR A 283 47.39 19.01 -19.00
C THR A 283 48.33 20.15 -18.61
N GLY A 284 49.41 19.95 -17.87
CA GLY A 284 50.45 18.94 -18.08
C GLY A 284 51.64 19.70 -18.65
N ASP A 285 52.63 19.93 -17.79
CA ASP A 285 53.94 20.61 -17.92
C ASP A 285 54.02 22.07 -17.43
#